data_AF-A0A6M3IRY4-F1
#
_entry.id   AF-A0A6M3IRY4-F1
#
_cell.length_a   1.000
_cell.length_b   1.000
_cell.length_c   1.000
_cell.angle_alpha   90.00
_cell.angle_beta   90.00
_cell.angle_gamma   90.00
#
_symmetry.space_group_name_H-M   'P 1'
#
loop_
_entity.id
_entity.type
_entity.pdbx_description
1 polymer ?
#
loop_
_entity_poly.entity_id
_entity_poly.type
_entity_poly.pdbx_seq_one_letter_code
_entity_poly.pdbx_strand_id
1 'polypeptide(L)'
;MAMQLLKARRTGRGFRFVVWLDTTKFLADGTTPDPAWCYPAYWASPPRYDGETTAAYNARLLAWGTGVRADLKASADAALAAGVEAADEGTAMLQEGMTF
;
A
#
# COMPACT_ATOMS: atom_id res chain seq x y z
N MET A 1 -13.54 6.62 1.22
CA MET A 1 -12.69 5.66 1.97
C MET A 1 -11.31 6.28 2.14
N ALA A 2 -10.64 6.05 3.27
CA ALA A 2 -9.28 6.55 3.49
C ALA A 2 -8.32 5.36 3.53
N MET A 3 -7.21 5.45 2.79
CA MET A 3 -6.16 4.45 2.84
C MET A 3 -5.20 4.72 4.00
N GLN A 4 -4.78 3.65 4.69
CA GLN A 4 -3.80 3.74 5.76
C GLN A 4 -2.67 2.71 5.58
N LEU A 5 -1.43 3.17 5.79
CA LEU A 5 -0.24 2.35 5.66
C LEU A 5 0.11 1.77 7.03
N LEU A 6 0.00 0.45 7.18
CA LEU A 6 -0.04 -0.11 8.53
C LEU A 6 1.32 -0.44 9.12
N LYS A 7 2.23 -0.98 8.32
CA LYS A 7 3.46 -1.53 8.85
C LYS A 7 4.55 -1.61 7.81
N ALA A 8 5.71 -1.05 8.14
CA ALA A 8 6.98 -1.36 7.48
C ALA A 8 7.75 -2.34 8.37
N ARG A 9 8.00 -3.56 7.89
CA ARG A 9 8.83 -4.56 8.58
C ARG A 9 10.17 -4.68 7.89
N ARG A 10 11.27 -4.46 8.62
CA ARG A 10 12.61 -4.74 8.12
C ARG A 10 12.80 -6.25 7.96
N THR A 11 13.34 -6.64 6.82
CA THR A 11 13.89 -7.96 6.52
C THR A 11 15.41 -7.79 6.39
N GLY A 12 16.18 -8.86 6.51
CA GLY A 12 17.65 -8.77 6.41
C GLY A 12 18.18 -8.10 5.13
N ARG A 13 17.36 -8.03 4.06
CA ARG A 13 17.73 -7.48 2.74
C ARG A 13 16.83 -6.33 2.24
N GLY A 14 15.90 -5.83 3.04
CA GLY A 14 14.94 -4.81 2.59
C GLY A 14 13.77 -4.59 3.53
N PHE A 15 12.70 -3.97 3.04
CA PHE A 15 11.48 -3.70 3.80
C PHE A 15 10.26 -4.31 3.13
N ARG A 16 9.40 -4.91 3.95
CA ARG A 16 8.05 -5.34 3.55
C ARG A 16 7.05 -4.31 4.05
N PHE A 17 6.25 -3.79 3.15
CA PHE A 17 5.18 -2.85 3.42
C PHE A 17 3.83 -3.52 3.17
N VAL A 18 2.85 -3.19 4.01
CA VAL A 18 1.45 -3.57 3.79
C VAL A 18 0.62 -2.29 3.83
N VAL A 19 -0.07 -2.02 2.73
CA VAL A 19 -0.94 -0.86 2.55
C VAL A 19 -2.40 -1.32 2.54
N TRP A 20 -3.29 -0.61 3.23
CA TRP A 20 -4.73 -0.92 3.23
C TRP A 20 -5.45 -0.02 2.24
N LEU A 21 -6.09 -0.63 1.25
CA LEU A 21 -6.79 0.12 0.21
C LEU A 21 -8.15 0.67 0.71
N ASP A 22 -8.78 -0.02 1.67
CA ASP A 22 -10.07 0.38 2.25
C ASP A 22 -10.17 0.07 3.75
N THR A 23 -10.26 1.10 4.59
CA THR A 23 -10.48 1.00 6.05
C THR A 23 -11.90 0.60 6.45
N THR A 24 -12.81 0.31 5.53
CA THR A 24 -14.13 -0.25 5.85
C THR A 24 -14.19 -1.75 5.65
N LYS A 25 -13.16 -2.35 5.02
CA LYS A 25 -13.02 -3.79 4.78
C LYS A 25 -12.19 -4.43 5.88
N PHE A 26 -12.80 -4.54 7.05
CA PHE A 26 -12.29 -5.39 8.13
C PHE A 26 -12.93 -6.77 8.03
N LEU A 27 -12.21 -7.78 8.53
CA LEU A 27 -12.79 -9.07 8.86
C LEU A 27 -13.91 -8.87 9.89
N ALA A 28 -14.70 -9.91 10.11
CA ALA A 28 -15.84 -9.87 11.02
C ALA A 28 -15.47 -9.49 12.48
N ASP A 29 -14.18 -9.54 12.85
CA ASP A 29 -13.67 -9.10 14.15
C ASP A 29 -13.56 -7.57 14.30
N GLY A 30 -13.85 -6.81 13.24
CA GLY A 30 -13.87 -5.35 13.23
C GLY A 30 -12.53 -4.67 13.48
N THR A 31 -11.44 -5.44 13.56
CA THR A 31 -10.11 -4.93 13.96
C THR A 31 -8.98 -5.51 13.10
N THR A 32 -9.16 -6.68 12.51
CA THR A 32 -8.25 -7.27 11.53
C THR A 32 -8.70 -6.87 10.12
N PRO A 33 -7.85 -6.25 9.31
CA PRO A 33 -8.18 -5.91 7.93
C PRO A 33 -8.38 -7.15 7.10
N ASP A 34 -9.27 -7.07 6.12
CA ASP A 34 -9.39 -8.11 5.12
C ASP A 34 -8.08 -8.17 4.29
N PRO A 35 -7.33 -9.29 4.32
CA PRO A 35 -6.11 -9.44 3.56
C PRO A 35 -6.32 -9.37 2.04
N ALA A 36 -7.55 -9.60 1.53
CA ALA A 36 -7.88 -9.43 0.12
C ALA A 36 -7.90 -7.96 -0.32
N TRP A 37 -8.04 -7.02 0.63
CA TRP A 37 -8.03 -5.57 0.40
C TRP A 37 -6.71 -4.91 0.85
N CYS A 38 -5.70 -5.73 1.09
CA CYS A 38 -4.34 -5.29 1.37
C CYS A 38 -3.49 -5.32 0.09
N TYR A 39 -2.64 -4.31 -0.09
CA TYR A 39 -1.59 -4.28 -1.10
C TYR A 39 -0.23 -4.55 -0.45
N PRO A 40 0.27 -5.80 -0.47
CA PRO A 40 1.59 -6.13 0.03
C PRO A 40 2.65 -5.78 -1.01
N ALA A 41 3.74 -5.18 -0.57
CA ALA A 41 4.82 -4.85 -1.48
C ALA A 41 6.20 -4.90 -0.81
N TYR A 42 7.22 -5.20 -1.62
CA TYR A 42 8.58 -5.38 -1.18
C TYR A 42 9.50 -4.39 -1.86
N TRP A 43 10.33 -3.70 -1.06
CA TRP A 43 11.37 -2.81 -1.58
C TRP A 43 12.72 -3.12 -0.95
N ALA A 44 13.74 -3.19 -1.80
CA ALA A 44 15.12 -3.34 -1.37
C ALA A 44 15.60 -2.03 -0.73
N SER A 45 16.13 -2.13 0.49
CA SER A 45 16.73 -0.98 1.16
C SER A 45 18.06 -0.61 0.52
N PRO A 46 18.46 0.68 0.53
CA PRO A 46 19.77 1.09 0.08
C PRO A 46 20.89 0.32 0.80
N PRO A 47 21.96 -0.07 0.10
CA PRO A 47 23.13 -0.63 0.75
C PRO A 47 23.80 0.42 1.65
N ARG A 48 24.55 -0.07 2.64
CA ARG A 48 25.40 0.78 3.49
C ARG A 48 26.60 1.26 2.68
N TYR A 49 27.01 2.50 2.87
CA TYR A 49 28.24 3.02 2.25
C TYR A 49 29.47 2.59 3.04
N ASP A 50 30.62 2.56 2.38
CA ASP A 50 31.88 2.23 3.06
C ASP A 50 32.22 3.30 4.11
N GLY A 51 32.67 2.86 5.29
CA GLY A 51 32.91 3.73 6.45
C GLY A 51 31.68 4.40 7.08
N GLU A 52 30.46 4.21 6.55
CA GLU A 52 29.23 4.81 7.12
C GLU A 52 28.96 4.22 8.50
N THR A 53 28.70 5.05 9.52
CA THR A 53 28.35 4.55 10.86
C THR A 53 26.96 3.93 10.87
N THR A 54 26.68 3.04 11.82
CA THR A 54 25.34 2.43 11.97
C THR A 54 24.25 3.49 12.19
N ALA A 55 24.56 4.55 12.92
CA ALA A 55 23.62 5.66 13.17
C ALA A 55 23.31 6.43 11.89
N ALA A 56 24.33 6.79 11.09
CA ALA A 56 24.16 7.47 9.82
C ALA A 56 23.34 6.61 8.83
N TYR A 57 23.65 5.31 8.75
CA TYR A 57 22.90 4.38 7.91
C TYR A 57 21.43 4.29 8.32
N ASN A 58 21.14 4.18 9.63
CA ASN A 58 19.76 4.12 10.12
C ASN A 58 18.98 5.42 9.86
N ALA A 59 19.61 6.59 10.01
CA ALA A 59 18.98 7.87 9.70
C ALA A 59 18.60 7.99 8.21
N ARG A 60 19.50 7.57 7.32
CA ARG A 60 19.25 7.52 5.87
C ARG A 60 18.17 6.51 5.50
N LEU A 61 18.19 5.32 6.11
CA LEU A 61 17.14 4.31 5.93
C LEU A 61 15.77 4.82 6.36
N LEU A 62 15.69 5.59 7.44
CA LEU A 62 14.44 6.17 7.91
C LEU A 62 13.88 7.17 6.89
N ALA A 63 14.70 8.09 6.41
CA ALA A 63 14.31 9.07 5.39
C ALA A 63 13.89 8.39 4.07
N TRP A 64 14.67 7.42 3.59
CA TRP A 64 14.34 6.61 2.42
C TRP A 64 13.01 5.85 2.62
N GLY A 65 12.82 5.24 3.79
CA GLY A 65 11.60 4.50 4.12
C GLY A 65 10.36 5.39 4.13
N THR A 66 10.49 6.67 4.52
CA THR A 66 9.40 7.66 4.43
C THR A 66 9.08 8.00 2.97
N GLY A 67 10.08 8.17 2.11
CA GLY A 67 9.87 8.40 0.67
C GLY A 67 9.13 7.24 0.00
N VAL A 68 9.60 6.00 0.23
CA VAL A 68 8.95 4.80 -0.32
C VAL A 68 7.49 4.66 0.17
N ARG A 69 7.19 5.08 1.40
CA ARG A 69 5.79 5.10 1.89
C ARG A 69 4.92 6.09 1.13
N ALA A 70 5.44 7.25 0.75
CA ALA A 70 4.69 8.24 -0.03
C ALA A 70 4.38 7.72 -1.44
N ASP A 71 5.36 7.12 -2.11
CA ASP A 71 5.19 6.52 -3.44
C ASP A 71 4.22 5.34 -3.42
N LEU A 72 4.30 4.51 -2.37
CA LEU A 72 3.36 3.43 -2.11
C LEU A 72 1.95 3.94 -1.89
N LYS A 73 1.80 5.05 -1.17
CA LYS A 73 0.51 5.67 -0.96
C LYS A 73 -0.06 6.13 -2.31
N ALA A 74 0.70 6.85 -3.11
CA ALA A 74 0.25 7.32 -4.42
C ALA A 74 -0.15 6.16 -5.35
N SER A 75 0.65 5.09 -5.40
CA SER A 75 0.37 3.91 -6.24
C SER A 75 -0.91 3.19 -5.82
N ALA A 76 -1.15 3.09 -4.52
CA ALA A 76 -2.33 2.44 -3.98
C ALA A 76 -3.60 3.31 -4.11
N ASP A 77 -3.48 4.64 -4.05
CA ASP A 77 -4.58 5.58 -4.34
C ASP A 77 -5.01 5.44 -5.82
N ALA A 78 -4.04 5.32 -6.73
CA ALA A 78 -4.30 5.10 -8.16
C ALA A 78 -4.99 3.74 -8.41
N ALA A 79 -4.54 2.66 -7.75
CA ALA A 79 -5.17 1.35 -7.86
C ALA A 79 -6.62 1.35 -7.34
N LEU A 80 -6.89 2.09 -6.25
CA LEU A 80 -8.25 2.27 -5.74
C LEU A 80 -9.13 3.03 -6.73
N ALA A 81 -8.64 4.15 -7.29
CA ALA A 81 -9.37 4.94 -8.27
C ALA A 81 -9.70 4.12 -9.53
N ALA A 82 -8.73 3.37 -10.06
CA ALA A 82 -8.95 2.48 -11.21
C ALA A 82 -9.96 1.36 -10.90
N GLY A 83 -9.97 0.82 -9.67
CA GLY A 83 -10.95 -0.16 -9.24
C GLY A 83 -12.37 0.41 -9.08
N VAL A 84 -12.51 1.68 -8.69
CA VAL A 84 -13.79 2.40 -8.64
C VAL A 84 -14.30 2.66 -10.06
N GLU A 85 -13.44 3.13 -10.97
CA GLU A 85 -13.80 3.39 -12.36
C GLU A 85 -14.30 2.12 -13.08
N ALA A 86 -13.64 0.98 -12.89
CA ALA A 86 -14.08 -0.30 -13.45
C ALA A 86 -15.43 -0.79 -12.87
N ALA A 87 -15.74 -0.46 -11.61
CA ALA A 87 -17.02 -0.80 -10.99
C ALA A 87 -18.16 0.10 -11.49
N ASP A 88 -17.87 1.38 -11.74
CA ASP A 88 -18.82 2.33 -12.31
C ASP A 88 -19.14 1.99 -13.77
N GLU A 89 -18.14 1.63 -14.59
CA GLU A 89 -18.34 1.15 -15.96
C GLU A 89 -19.16 -0.16 -16.01
N GLY A 90 -18.84 -1.12 -15.14
CA GLY A 90 -19.60 -2.38 -15.04
C GLY A 90 -21.05 -2.17 -14.62
N THR A 91 -21.31 -1.18 -13.75
CA THR A 91 -22.66 -0.80 -13.31
C THR A 91 -23.44 -0.10 -14.43
N ALA A 92 -22.79 0.79 -15.18
CA ALA A 92 -23.38 1.45 -16.34
C ALA A 92 -23.79 0.42 -17.42
N MET A 93 -22.90 -0.53 -17.76
CA MET A 93 -23.23 -1.58 -18.73
C MET A 93 -24.37 -2.50 -18.27
N LEU A 94 -24.46 -2.80 -16.96
CA LEU A 94 -25.57 -3.60 -16.41
C LEU A 94 -26.90 -2.84 -16.48
N GLN A 95 -26.91 -1.53 -16.23
CA GLN A 95 -28.12 -0.71 -16.35
C GLN A 95 -28.61 -0.59 -17.80
N GLU A 96 -27.69 -0.40 -18.75
CA GLU A 96 -28.02 -0.37 -20.19
C GLU A 96 -28.52 -1.73 -20.70
N GLY A 97 -28.02 -2.84 -20.14
CA GLY A 97 -28.47 -4.20 -20.45
C GLY A 97 -29.83 -4.60 -19.85
N MET A 98 -30.33 -3.88 -18.84
CA MET A 98 -31.64 -4.14 -18.21
C MET A 98 -32.79 -3.28 -18.79
N THR A 99 -32.49 -2.35 -19.70
CA THR A 99 -33.48 -1.54 -20.42
C THR A 99 -33.94 -2.20 -21.74
N PHE A 100 -34.37 -3.46 -21.69
CA PHE A 100 -35.02 -4.16 -22.80
C PHE A 100 -36.35 -4.80 -22.37
#